data_AF-A0A7Y5XYL8-F1
#
_entry.id   AF-A0A7Y5XYL8-F1
#
_cell.length_a   1.000
_cell.length_b   1.000
_cell.length_c   1.000
_cell.angle_alpha   90.00
_cell.angle_beta   90.00
_cell.angle_gamma   90.00
#
_symmetry.space_group_name_H-M   'P 1'
#
loop_
_entity.id
_entity.type
_entity.pdbx_description
1 polymer ?
#
loop_
_entity_poly.entity_id
_entity_poly.type
_entity_poly.pdbx_seq_one_letter_code
_entity_poly.pdbx_strand_id
1 'polypeptide(L)'
;MIDLWLHDIESLEAVTQDEQTKRLCLRMAAMSQAGTLGPFIANLHHDEELDDRTKGTIAEIAGDANFLLAVEDYVRRTQLVH
;
A
#
# COMPACT_ATOMS: atom_id res chain seq x y z
N MET A 1 -3.58 4.18 23.74
CA MET A 1 -4.32 3.91 22.48
C MET A 1 -4.15 5.04 21.45
N ILE A 2 -3.41 6.11 21.75
CA ILE A 2 -3.05 7.19 20.81
C ILE A 2 -1.67 6.94 20.18
N ASP A 3 -0.75 6.28 20.91
CA ASP A 3 0.59 5.95 20.41
C ASP A 3 0.60 5.03 19.17
N LEU A 4 -0.35 4.10 19.06
CA LEU A 4 -0.44 3.22 17.89
C LEU A 4 -0.81 4.01 16.64
N TRP A 5 -1.74 4.96 16.78
CA TRP A 5 -2.18 5.84 15.70
C TRP A 5 -1.12 6.87 15.30
N LEU A 6 -0.32 7.36 16.26
CA LEU A 6 0.78 8.28 15.96
C LEU A 6 1.91 7.57 15.20
N HIS A 7 2.21 6.31 15.56
CA HIS A 7 3.17 5.47 14.84
C HIS A 7 2.66 5.09 13.44
N ASP A 8 1.36 4.82 13.31
CA ASP A 8 0.73 4.61 12.00
C ASP A 8 0.81 5.89 11.15
N ILE A 9 0.60 7.08 11.72
CA ILE A 9 0.70 8.36 10.98
C ILE A 9 2.14 8.65 10.51
N GLU A 10 3.16 8.48 11.36
CA GLU A 10 4.56 8.63 10.93
C GLU A 10 4.92 7.62 9.83
N SER A 11 4.44 6.38 9.94
CA SER A 11 4.65 5.33 8.93
C SER A 11 3.92 5.66 7.62
N LEU A 12 2.69 6.18 7.70
CA LEU A 12 1.92 6.65 6.54
C LEU A 12 2.60 7.85 5.87
N GLU A 13 3.09 8.82 6.64
CA GLU A 13 3.80 9.96 6.11
C GLU A 13 5.09 9.53 5.40
N ALA A 14 5.89 8.65 6.01
CA ALA A 14 7.08 8.08 5.39
C ALA A 14 6.77 7.36 4.06
N VAL A 15 5.68 6.59 4.01
CA VAL A 15 5.19 5.92 2.79
C VAL A 15 4.74 6.93 1.73
N THR A 16 4.10 8.03 2.13
CA THR A 16 3.64 9.05 1.18
C THR A 16 4.72 10.00 0.66
N GLN A 17 5.84 10.14 1.38
CA GLN A 17 7.01 10.92 0.94
C GLN A 17 7.74 10.23 -0.21
N ASP A 18 7.71 8.90 -0.28
CA ASP A 18 8.17 8.15 -1.45
C ASP A 18 7.07 8.04 -2.50
N GLU A 19 7.21 8.79 -3.60
CA GLU A 19 6.24 8.82 -4.68
C GLU A 19 5.99 7.44 -5.33
N GLN A 20 7.01 6.57 -5.42
CA GLN A 20 6.86 5.23 -6.00
C GLN A 20 6.10 4.32 -5.05
N THR A 21 6.49 4.30 -3.77
CA THR A 21 5.83 3.50 -2.74
C THR A 21 4.38 3.95 -2.54
N LYS A 22 4.12 5.26 -2.52
CA LYS A 22 2.76 5.83 -2.49
C LYS A 22 1.92 5.37 -3.67
N ARG A 23 2.43 5.49 -4.91
CA ARG A 23 1.70 5.08 -6.11
C ARG A 23 1.37 3.60 -6.11
N LEU A 24 2.32 2.76 -5.66
CA LEU A 24 2.10 1.34 -5.53
C LEU A 24 0.99 1.04 -4.51
N CYS A 25 1.05 1.62 -3.32
CA CYS A 25 0.03 1.45 -2.28
C CYS A 25 -1.35 1.92 -2.76
N LEU A 26 -1.47 3.10 -3.37
CA LEU A 26 -2.73 3.61 -3.90
C LEU A 26 -3.30 2.71 -5.00
N ARG A 27 -2.43 2.18 -5.88
CA ARG A 27 -2.85 1.24 -6.92
C ARG A 27 -3.36 -0.07 -6.31
N MET A 28 -2.66 -0.60 -5.31
CA MET A 28 -3.11 -1.82 -4.62
C MET A 28 -4.39 -1.59 -3.81
N ALA A 29 -4.58 -0.42 -3.21
CA ALA A 29 -5.82 -0.02 -2.54
C ALA A 29 -7.00 -0.03 -3.53
N ALA A 30 -6.83 0.61 -4.70
CA ALA A 30 -7.85 0.61 -5.75
C ALA A 30 -8.16 -0.81 -6.26
N MET A 31 -7.14 -1.66 -6.42
CA MET A 31 -7.31 -3.05 -6.83
C MET A 31 -7.97 -3.91 -5.75
N SER A 32 -7.70 -3.63 -4.47
CA SER A 32 -8.35 -4.27 -3.33
C SER A 32 -9.84 -3.95 -3.33
N GLN A 33 -10.21 -2.68 -3.48
CA GLN A 33 -11.60 -2.25 -3.57
C GLN A 33 -12.31 -2.79 -4.82
N ALA A 34 -11.60 -2.96 -5.94
CA ALA A 34 -12.12 -3.57 -7.16
C ALA A 34 -12.17 -5.11 -7.12
N GLY A 35 -11.65 -5.76 -6.07
CA GLY A 35 -11.54 -7.22 -5.98
C GLY A 35 -10.53 -7.86 -6.95
N THR A 36 -9.63 -7.06 -7.54
CA THR A 36 -8.64 -7.50 -8.53
C THR A 36 -7.22 -7.67 -7.95
N LEU A 37 -7.02 -7.33 -6.67
CA LEU A 37 -5.71 -7.44 -6.01
C LEU A 37 -5.21 -8.89 -5.91
N GLY A 38 -6.09 -9.85 -5.58
CA GLY A 38 -5.72 -11.27 -5.49
C GLY A 38 -5.15 -11.84 -6.79
N PRO A 39 -5.86 -11.70 -7.94
CA PRO A 39 -5.35 -12.10 -9.24
C PRO A 39 -4.02 -11.41 -9.63
N PHE A 40 -3.84 -10.15 -9.25
CA PHE A 40 -2.58 -9.44 -9.50
C PHE A 40 -1.41 -10.02 -8.72
N ILE A 41 -1.58 -10.30 -7.43
CA ILE A 41 -0.54 -10.93 -6.60
C ILE A 41 -0.23 -12.34 -7.13
N ALA A 42 -1.25 -13.10 -7.54
CA ALA A 42 -1.04 -14.40 -8.17
C ALA A 42 -0.19 -14.30 -9.44
N ASN A 43 -0.44 -13.31 -10.31
CA ASN A 43 0.37 -13.09 -11.51
C ASN A 43 1.79 -12.62 -11.16
N LEU A 44 1.94 -11.74 -10.17
CA LEU A 44 3.23 -11.24 -9.70
C LEU A 44 4.15 -12.36 -9.20
N HIS A 45 3.59 -13.38 -8.53
CA HIS A 45 4.37 -14.53 -8.09
C HIS A 45 4.99 -15.32 -9.26
N HIS A 46 4.33 -15.34 -10.42
CA HIS A 46 4.81 -16.03 -11.62
C HIS A 46 5.77 -15.19 -12.48
N ASP A 47 5.98 -13.92 -12.14
CA ASP A 47 6.86 -13.03 -12.89
C ASP A 47 8.34 -13.31 -12.60
N GLU A 48 9.06 -13.92 -13.54
CA GLU A 48 10.47 -14.28 -13.36
C GLU A 48 11.44 -13.07 -13.35
N GLU A 49 11.00 -11.88 -13.76
CA GLU A 49 11.83 -10.67 -13.78
C GLU A 49 11.97 -10.05 -12.39
N LEU A 50 11.02 -10.32 -11.49
CA LEU A 50 11.05 -9.84 -10.11
C LEU A 50 11.71 -10.86 -9.19
N ASP A 51 12.62 -10.37 -8.36
CA ASP A 51 13.23 -11.19 -7.33
C ASP A 51 12.23 -11.53 -6.20
N ASP A 52 12.48 -12.65 -5.53
CA ASP A 52 11.59 -13.17 -4.48
C ASP A 52 11.42 -12.21 -3.29
N ARG A 53 12.42 -11.35 -3.02
CA ARG A 53 12.33 -10.36 -1.94
C ARG A 53 11.34 -9.26 -2.33
N THR A 54 11.43 -8.73 -3.54
CA THR A 54 10.49 -7.73 -4.05
C THR A 54 9.06 -8.29 -4.09
N LYS A 55 8.87 -9.52 -4.57
CA LYS A 55 7.56 -10.20 -4.55
C LYS A 55 7.01 -10.37 -3.14
N GLY A 56 7.86 -10.79 -2.20
CA GLY A 56 7.50 -10.98 -0.80
C GLY A 56 7.01 -9.68 -0.16
N THR A 57 7.75 -8.59 -0.35
CA THR A 57 7.35 -7.27 0.16
C THR A 57 6.01 -6.80 -0.44
N ILE A 58 5.79 -6.97 -1.74
CA ILE A 58 4.51 -6.59 -2.37
C ILE A 58 3.36 -7.45 -1.83
N ALA A 59 3.58 -8.75 -1.64
CA ALA A 59 2.58 -9.66 -1.08
C ALA A 59 2.23 -9.33 0.38
N GLU A 60 3.23 -8.96 1.20
CA GLU A 60 3.02 -8.52 2.58
C GLU A 60 2.13 -7.27 2.64
N ILE A 61 2.44 -6.25 1.83
CA ILE A 61 1.64 -5.02 1.78
C ILE A 61 0.23 -5.30 1.24
N ALA A 62 0.11 -6.14 0.21
CA ALA A 62 -1.18 -6.51 -0.36
C ALA A 62 -2.05 -7.35 0.60
N GLY A 63 -1.42 -8.07 1.54
CA GLY A 63 -2.10 -8.81 2.60
C GLY A 63 -2.76 -7.92 3.65
N ASP A 64 -2.32 -6.66 3.77
CA ASP A 64 -2.90 -5.69 4.70
C ASP A 64 -3.83 -4.70 3.99
N ALA A 65 -5.06 -5.14 3.76
CA ALA A 65 -6.10 -4.31 3.15
C ALA A 65 -6.44 -3.07 4.01
N ASN A 66 -6.30 -3.14 5.34
CA ASN A 66 -6.59 -2.02 6.23
C ASN A 66 -5.52 -0.93 6.08
N PHE A 67 -4.25 -1.33 6.00
CA PHE A 67 -3.14 -0.42 5.71
C PHE A 67 -3.32 0.28 4.36
N LEU A 68 -3.68 -0.46 3.30
CA LEU A 68 -3.92 0.12 1.97
C LEU A 68 -5.03 1.18 1.97
N LEU A 69 -6.13 0.90 2.68
CA LEU A 69 -7.22 1.86 2.84
C LEU A 69 -6.80 3.07 3.69
N ALA A 70 -5.98 2.86 4.72
CA ALA A 70 -5.45 3.95 5.55
C ALA A 70 -4.53 4.89 4.75
N VAL A 71 -3.67 4.35 3.87
CA VAL A 71 -2.84 5.16 2.94
C VAL A 71 -3.72 5.96 1.98
N GLU A 72 -4.75 5.34 1.40
CA GLU A 72 -5.68 6.03 0.50
C GLU A 72 -6.41 7.20 1.20
N ASP A 73 -6.95 6.95 2.39
CA ASP A 73 -7.66 7.95 3.18
C ASP A 73 -6.71 9.07 3.65
N TYR A 74 -5.48 8.73 4.05
CA TYR A 74 -4.45 9.70 4.42
C TYR A 74 -4.06 10.61 3.25
N VAL A 75 -3.78 10.06 2.07
CA VAL A 75 -3.46 10.85 0.86
C VAL A 75 -4.64 11.74 0.48
N ARG A 76 -5.86 11.23 0.51
CA ARG A 76 -7.07 11.99 0.18
C ARG A 76 -7.27 13.18 1.13
N ARG A 77 -7.05 12.96 2.43
CA ARG A 77 -7.18 14.01 3.45
C ARG A 77 -6.06 15.04 3.38
N THR A 78 -4.83 14.64 3.10
CA THR A 78 -3.68 15.57 3.01
C THR A 78 -3.66 16.37 1.71
N GLN A 79 -4.12 15.80 0.58
CA GLN A 79 -4.31 16.53 -0.68
C GLN A 79 -5.38 17.63 -0.61
N LEU A 80 -6.32 17.56 0.34
CA LEU A 80 -7.31 18.62 0.57
C LEU A 80 -6.76 19.76 1.45
N VAL A 81 -5.62 19.56 2.11
CA VAL A 81 -5.06 20.45 3.12
C VAL A 81 -3.74 21.11 2.63
N HIS A 82 -3.28 20.78 1.43
CA HIS A 82 -2.14 21.40 0.74
C HIS A 82 -2.61 22.17 -0.50
#